data_AF-A0AAW3B0P9-F1
#
_entry.id   AF-A0AAW3B0P9-F1
#
_cell.length_a   1.000
_cell.length_b   1.000
_cell.length_c   1.000
_cell.angle_alpha   90.00
_cell.angle_beta   90.00
_cell.angle_gamma   90.00
#
_symmetry.space_group_name_H-M   'P 1'
#
loop_
_entity.id
_entity.type
_entity.pdbx_description
1 polymer ?
#
loop_
_entity_poly.entity_id
_entity_poly.type
_entity_poly.pdbx_seq_one_letter_code
_entity_poly.pdbx_strand_id
1 'polypeptide(L)'
;MAKKSFYDQEYRKHSGAVMMLIASFVALVFATCGTPLGMLMIRSWGENSSDSGSDLVINPCYTLWGVQNSCGKPYFARRITDPPIINCSDIHTRFEAAEAFSVLAIFSLFGVLGGSWYKICGSNIKTTVMMLSVFTIGFTTVPWATVTAFYYTPFCGQEFLTNKQTRFGAGYALLVASFAVQIVGLILFVIFEPNTLKMRLVNDEKDAVGEDWSAHRSALR
;
A
#
# COMPACT_ATOMS: atom_id res chain seq x y z
N MET A 1 -39.60 -8.83 13.94
CA MET A 1 -38.23 -9.31 13.69
C MET A 1 -37.28 -8.20 14.15
N ALA A 2 -36.69 -8.33 15.34
CA ALA A 2 -35.89 -7.26 15.94
C ALA A 2 -34.63 -7.02 15.10
N LYS A 3 -34.48 -5.78 14.60
CA LYS A 3 -33.28 -5.35 13.89
C LYS A 3 -32.14 -5.36 14.91
N LYS A 4 -31.23 -6.34 14.83
CA LYS A 4 -30.05 -6.39 15.72
C LYS A 4 -29.34 -5.03 15.66
N SER A 5 -28.98 -4.51 16.84
CA SER A 5 -28.19 -3.29 16.95
C SER A 5 -26.91 -3.44 16.15
N PHE A 6 -26.49 -2.38 15.46
CA PHE A 6 -25.29 -2.34 14.62
C PHE A 6 -24.01 -2.79 15.35
N TYR A 7 -23.99 -2.68 16.68
CA TYR A 7 -22.84 -3.01 17.53
C TYR A 7 -22.82 -4.45 18.08
N ASP A 8 -23.92 -5.20 17.98
CA ASP A 8 -24.02 -6.57 18.50
C ASP A 8 -23.75 -7.58 17.38
N GLN A 9 -22.51 -7.57 16.89
CA GLN A 9 -22.06 -8.38 15.77
C GLN A 9 -21.07 -9.46 16.20
N GLU A 10 -21.29 -10.66 15.67
CA GLU A 10 -20.42 -11.82 15.86
C GLU A 10 -19.15 -11.64 15.00
N TYR A 11 -18.20 -10.81 15.46
CA TYR A 11 -16.89 -10.59 14.82
C TYR A 11 -16.17 -11.90 14.48
N ARG A 12 -16.42 -12.94 15.28
CA ARG A 12 -15.87 -14.28 15.12
C ARG A 12 -16.26 -14.95 13.79
N LYS A 13 -17.36 -14.52 13.16
CA LYS A 13 -17.82 -15.03 11.86
C LYS A 13 -17.10 -14.40 10.66
N HIS A 14 -16.51 -13.21 10.83
CA HIS A 14 -15.80 -12.45 9.80
C HIS A 14 -14.32 -12.23 10.18
N SER A 15 -13.66 -13.29 10.66
CA SER A 15 -12.26 -13.22 11.10
C SER A 15 -11.32 -12.75 9.99
N GLY A 16 -11.58 -13.14 8.72
CA GLY A 16 -10.82 -12.67 7.57
C GLY A 16 -10.93 -11.16 7.37
N ALA A 17 -12.15 -10.61 7.41
CA ALA A 17 -12.37 -9.16 7.27
C ALA A 17 -11.72 -8.34 8.41
N VAL A 18 -11.72 -8.86 9.64
CA VAL A 18 -11.04 -8.22 10.78
C VAL A 18 -9.52 -8.18 10.57
N MET A 19 -8.91 -9.29 10.13
CA MET A 19 -7.47 -9.33 9.84
C MET A 19 -7.10 -8.36 8.73
N MET A 20 -7.93 -8.30 7.68
CA MET A 20 -7.75 -7.36 6.57
C MET A 20 -7.84 -5.90 7.02
N LEU A 21 -8.78 -5.60 7.92
CA LEU A 21 -8.94 -4.26 8.48
C LEU A 21 -7.70 -3.83 9.27
N ILE A 22 -7.19 -4.70 10.13
CA ILE A 22 -5.98 -4.43 10.93
C ILE A 22 -4.77 -4.26 10.00
N ALA A 23 -4.59 -5.16 9.03
CA ALA A 23 -3.50 -5.08 8.06
C ALA A 23 -3.58 -3.78 7.26
N SER A 24 -4.75 -3.41 6.77
CA SER A 24 -4.96 -2.17 5.98
C SER A 24 -4.70 -0.92 6.82
N PHE A 25 -5.06 -0.93 8.11
CA PHE A 25 -4.76 0.18 9.03
C PHE A 25 -3.26 0.35 9.24
N VAL A 26 -2.54 -0.74 9.53
CA VAL A 26 -1.08 -0.71 9.69
C VAL A 26 -0.39 -0.29 8.39
N ALA A 27 -0.82 -0.85 7.26
CA ALA A 27 -0.29 -0.49 5.94
C ALA A 27 -0.55 0.99 5.60
N LEU A 28 -1.72 1.52 5.96
CA LEU A 28 -2.06 2.94 5.80
C LEU A 28 -1.14 3.83 6.62
N VAL A 29 -0.92 3.53 7.90
CA VAL A 29 0.00 4.29 8.76
C VAL A 29 1.42 4.26 8.18
N PHE A 30 1.89 3.10 7.74
CA PHE A 30 3.20 2.99 7.12
C PHE A 30 3.31 3.76 5.81
N ALA A 31 2.27 3.77 4.97
CA ALA A 31 2.27 4.54 3.73
C ALA A 31 2.24 6.06 3.99
N THR A 32 1.38 6.52 4.90
CA THR A 32 1.23 7.96 5.20
C THR A 32 2.44 8.52 5.95
N CYS A 33 3.04 7.76 6.86
CA CYS A 33 4.29 8.15 7.51
C CYS A 33 5.49 7.95 6.58
N GLY A 34 5.53 6.87 5.79
CA GLY A 34 6.67 6.54 4.93
C GLY A 34 6.86 7.54 3.79
N THR A 35 5.78 7.98 3.15
CA THR A 35 5.81 8.90 2.00
C THR A 35 6.58 10.22 2.22
N PRO A 36 6.37 10.98 3.32
CA PRO A 36 7.14 12.20 3.59
C PRO A 36 8.55 11.94 4.14
N LEU A 37 8.87 10.71 4.55
CA LEU A 37 10.17 10.35 5.10
C LEU A 37 11.22 10.15 4.00
N GLY A 38 12.51 10.26 4.38
CA GLY A 38 13.64 10.00 3.50
C GLY A 38 13.63 8.57 2.98
N MET A 39 13.54 8.42 1.65
CA MET A 39 13.59 7.16 0.90
C MET A 39 15.02 6.72 0.68
N LEU A 40 15.89 7.65 0.27
CA LEU A 40 17.33 7.46 0.15
C LEU A 40 18.06 8.49 1.00
N MET A 41 19.05 8.01 1.76
CA MET A 41 19.90 8.84 2.59
C MET A 41 21.32 8.76 2.04
N ILE A 42 22.05 9.88 2.06
CA ILE A 42 23.46 9.85 1.66
C ILE A 42 24.23 8.97 2.65
N ARG A 43 25.08 8.09 2.13
CA ARG A 43 26.01 7.27 2.90
C ARG A 43 27.15 8.18 3.34
N SER A 44 26.94 8.89 4.47
CA SER A 44 27.91 9.75 5.19
C SER A 44 29.18 10.08 4.42
N TRP A 45 29.37 11.34 4.00
CA TRP A 45 30.74 11.85 3.87
C TRP A 45 31.40 11.63 5.24
N GLY A 46 32.54 10.93 5.25
CA GLY A 46 33.25 10.61 6.48
C GLY A 46 33.58 11.88 7.26
N GLU A 47 33.27 11.89 8.55
CA GLU A 47 34.28 12.06 9.60
C GLU A 47 35.50 12.89 9.17
N ASN A 48 35.35 14.23 9.12
CA ASN A 48 36.41 15.26 9.26
C ASN A 48 35.84 16.66 8.99
N SER A 49 34.87 17.12 9.78
CA SER A 49 34.56 18.55 9.88
C SER A 49 34.16 18.90 11.30
N SER A 50 35.06 18.56 12.23
CA SER A 50 35.23 19.44 13.38
C SER A 50 35.60 20.81 12.84
N ASP A 51 34.95 21.84 13.36
CA ASP A 51 35.34 23.24 13.23
C ASP A 51 34.80 24.00 12.00
N SER A 52 33.63 24.61 12.16
CA SER A 52 33.42 26.06 11.92
C SER A 52 31.94 26.40 12.06
N GLY A 53 31.63 27.31 12.99
CA GLY A 53 30.29 27.76 13.33
C GLY A 53 29.54 28.50 12.21
N SER A 54 29.07 27.75 11.24
CA SER A 54 28.07 28.16 10.26
C SER A 54 27.00 27.07 10.18
N ASP A 55 25.74 27.43 9.93
CA ASP A 55 24.57 26.55 9.78
C ASP A 55 24.72 25.58 8.57
N LEU A 56 25.72 24.70 8.66
CA LEU A 56 26.21 23.86 7.58
C LEU A 56 25.37 22.58 7.52
N VAL A 57 24.66 22.44 6.40
CA VAL A 57 23.80 21.34 5.95
C VAL A 57 24.26 19.95 6.44
N ILE A 58 23.60 19.44 7.48
CA ILE A 58 23.85 18.10 8.03
C ILE A 58 22.83 17.11 7.44
N ASN A 59 23.31 16.15 6.64
CA ASN A 59 22.60 14.98 6.11
C ASN A 59 21.41 15.25 5.16
N PRO A 60 21.67 15.47 3.86
CA PRO A 60 20.62 15.55 2.85
C PRO A 60 19.91 14.20 2.69
N CYS A 61 18.59 14.26 2.49
CA CYS A 61 17.75 13.10 2.30
C CYS A 61 16.82 13.28 1.11
N TYR A 62 16.73 12.25 0.28
CA TYR A 62 15.84 12.19 -0.86
C TYR A 62 14.54 11.55 -0.40
N THR A 63 13.47 12.33 -0.41
CA THR A 63 12.10 11.87 -0.17
C THR A 63 11.43 11.60 -1.52
N LEU A 64 10.21 11.05 -1.49
CA LEU A 64 9.41 10.94 -2.72
C LEU A 64 9.05 12.32 -3.30
N TRP A 65 9.04 13.36 -2.48
CA TRP A 65 8.53 14.71 -2.77
C TRP A 65 9.62 15.75 -3.05
N GLY A 66 10.89 15.41 -2.86
CA GLY A 66 11.96 16.41 -2.86
C GLY A 66 13.20 16.04 -2.08
N VAL A 67 14.13 16.99 -2.05
CA VAL A 67 15.36 16.91 -1.26
C VAL A 67 15.21 17.74 0.00
N GLN A 68 15.43 17.11 1.14
CA GLN A 68 15.55 17.78 2.43
C GLN A 68 17.03 17.98 2.76
N ASN A 69 17.40 19.17 3.22
CA ASN A 69 18.77 19.44 3.68
C ASN A 69 19.09 18.76 5.01
N SER A 70 18.07 18.41 5.79
CA SER A 70 18.20 17.65 7.02
C SER A 70 17.01 16.72 7.19
N CYS A 71 17.28 15.41 7.25
CA CYS A 71 16.30 14.32 7.40
C CYS A 71 15.30 14.45 8.59
N GLY A 72 15.57 15.32 9.56
CA GLY A 72 14.76 15.51 10.76
C GLY A 72 13.97 16.82 10.81
N LYS A 73 14.07 17.67 9.78
CA LYS A 73 13.36 18.96 9.73
C LYS A 73 12.24 18.91 8.68
N PRO A 74 11.08 19.52 8.94
CA PRO A 74 9.93 19.49 8.02
C PRO A 74 10.12 20.37 6.77
N TYR A 75 11.24 21.09 6.67
CA TYR A 75 11.50 22.03 5.60
C TYR A 75 12.18 21.34 4.41
N PHE A 76 11.46 21.29 3.28
CA PHE A 76 12.05 20.92 2.00
C PHE A 76 12.97 22.04 1.55
N ALA A 77 14.24 21.71 1.32
CA ALA A 77 15.19 22.68 0.82
C ALA A 77 14.98 22.96 -0.67
N ARG A 78 14.58 21.92 -1.41
CA ARG A 78 14.14 21.99 -2.81
C ARG A 78 13.15 20.88 -3.12
N ARG A 79 12.18 21.19 -3.98
CA ARG A 79 11.29 20.19 -4.60
C ARG A 79 12.01 19.53 -5.78
N ILE A 80 11.54 18.35 -6.18
CA ILE A 80 12.03 17.66 -7.39
C ILE A 80 11.86 18.53 -8.65
N THR A 81 10.88 19.44 -8.64
CA THR A 81 10.59 20.40 -9.71
C THR A 81 11.56 21.57 -9.80
N ASP A 82 12.43 21.79 -8.79
CA ASP A 82 13.29 22.97 -8.75
C ASP A 82 14.58 22.75 -9.57
N PRO A 83 14.84 23.54 -10.62
CA PRO A 83 16.12 23.52 -11.29
C PRO A 83 17.23 23.96 -10.31
N PRO A 84 18.39 23.26 -10.24
CA PRO A 84 18.98 22.35 -11.22
C PRO A 84 19.13 20.89 -10.72
N ILE A 85 18.33 20.41 -9.74
CA ILE A 85 18.60 19.12 -9.09
C ILE A 85 18.53 17.94 -10.07
N ILE A 86 17.72 18.03 -11.13
CA ILE A 86 17.53 16.94 -12.08
C ILE A 86 17.36 17.50 -13.50
N ASN A 87 18.46 17.75 -14.22
CA ASN A 87 18.39 18.09 -15.66
C ASN A 87 18.04 16.87 -16.56
N CYS A 88 17.39 15.87 -15.98
CA CYS A 88 17.09 14.58 -16.57
C CYS A 88 15.58 14.34 -16.51
N SER A 89 14.91 14.48 -17.66
CA SER A 89 13.46 14.31 -17.77
C SER A 89 13.00 12.93 -17.28
N ASP A 90 13.79 11.88 -17.52
CA ASP A 90 13.43 10.51 -17.12
C ASP A 90 13.31 10.34 -15.60
N ILE A 91 14.22 10.94 -14.84
CA ILE A 91 14.17 10.87 -13.38
C ILE A 91 12.94 11.66 -12.89
N HIS A 92 12.69 12.85 -13.45
CA HIS A 92 11.54 13.68 -13.09
C HIS A 92 10.20 12.94 -13.28
N THR A 93 9.95 12.40 -14.48
CA THR A 93 8.69 11.70 -14.79
C THR A 93 8.47 10.47 -13.89
N ARG A 94 9.54 9.76 -13.53
CA ARG A 94 9.44 8.58 -12.65
C ARG A 94 9.16 8.96 -11.19
N PHE A 95 9.72 10.06 -10.70
CA PHE A 95 9.40 10.59 -9.38
C PHE A 95 7.96 11.11 -9.33
N GLU A 96 7.53 11.86 -10.34
CA GLU A 96 6.15 12.34 -10.45
C GLU A 96 5.14 11.18 -10.48
N ALA A 97 5.46 10.11 -11.21
CA ALA A 97 4.67 8.88 -11.18
C ALA A 97 4.65 8.27 -9.76
N ALA A 98 5.81 8.14 -9.11
CA ALA A 98 5.89 7.59 -7.75
C ALA A 98 5.05 8.40 -6.75
N GLU A 99 5.08 9.73 -6.83
CA GLU A 99 4.24 10.63 -6.03
C GLU A 99 2.74 10.35 -6.27
N ALA A 100 2.30 10.38 -7.54
CA ALA A 100 0.90 10.13 -7.89
C ALA A 100 0.41 8.74 -7.42
N PHE A 101 1.20 7.69 -7.66
CA PHE A 101 0.88 6.34 -7.22
C PHE A 101 0.86 6.19 -5.70
N SER A 102 1.70 6.93 -4.97
CA SER A 102 1.66 6.93 -3.50
C SER A 102 0.37 7.54 -2.95
N VAL A 103 -0.13 8.60 -3.56
CA VAL A 103 -1.42 9.22 -3.21
C VAL A 103 -2.58 8.27 -3.52
N LEU A 104 -2.59 7.67 -4.72
CA LEU A 104 -3.59 6.67 -5.10
C LEU A 104 -3.58 5.45 -4.17
N ALA A 105 -2.40 5.00 -3.75
CA ALA A 105 -2.25 3.93 -2.78
C ALA A 105 -2.89 4.28 -1.43
N ILE A 106 -2.65 5.49 -0.90
CA ILE A 106 -3.22 5.96 0.36
C ILE A 106 -4.75 5.99 0.29
N PHE A 107 -5.33 6.58 -0.75
CA PHE A 107 -6.79 6.61 -0.92
C PHE A 107 -7.38 5.20 -1.08
N SER A 108 -6.69 4.33 -1.82
CA SER A 108 -7.15 2.95 -2.01
C SER A 108 -7.06 2.16 -0.70
N LEU A 109 -6.04 2.38 0.14
CA LEU A 109 -5.92 1.81 1.49
C LEU A 109 -7.07 2.25 2.41
N PHE A 110 -7.45 3.53 2.39
CA PHE A 110 -8.66 4.01 3.08
C PHE A 110 -9.92 3.29 2.56
N GLY A 111 -10.03 3.10 1.25
CA GLY A 111 -11.13 2.36 0.64
C GLY A 111 -11.18 0.89 1.10
N VAL A 112 -10.04 0.20 1.17
CA VAL A 112 -9.97 -1.18 1.68
C VAL A 112 -10.31 -1.25 3.17
N LEU A 113 -9.85 -0.29 3.96
CA LEU A 113 -10.17 -0.18 5.39
C LEU A 113 -11.68 0.00 5.61
N GLY A 114 -12.29 0.95 4.89
CA GLY A 114 -13.73 1.18 4.94
C GLY A 114 -14.55 0.00 4.41
N GLY A 115 -14.10 -0.64 3.32
CA GLY A 115 -14.73 -1.83 2.76
C GLY A 115 -14.66 -3.04 3.71
N SER A 116 -13.53 -3.21 4.39
CA SER A 116 -13.36 -4.27 5.39
C SER A 116 -14.29 -4.03 6.59
N TRP A 117 -14.37 -2.79 7.07
CA TRP A 117 -15.32 -2.39 8.11
C TRP A 117 -16.76 -2.67 7.70
N TYR A 118 -17.15 -2.26 6.49
CA TYR A 118 -18.50 -2.47 5.98
C TYR A 118 -18.84 -3.96 5.77
N LYS A 119 -17.85 -4.81 5.45
CA LYS A 119 -18.01 -6.27 5.41
C LYS A 119 -18.30 -6.84 6.80
N ILE A 120 -17.57 -6.39 7.83
CA ILE A 120 -17.81 -6.78 9.24
C ILE A 120 -19.23 -6.44 9.65
N CYS A 121 -19.78 -5.32 9.14
CA CYS A 121 -21.16 -4.91 9.38
C CYS A 121 -22.24 -5.81 8.73
N GLY A 122 -21.86 -6.92 8.09
CA GLY A 122 -22.78 -7.92 7.53
C GLY A 122 -23.08 -7.73 6.05
N SER A 123 -22.47 -6.75 5.38
CA SER A 123 -22.60 -6.58 3.93
C SER A 123 -21.84 -7.64 3.15
N ASN A 124 -22.30 -8.04 1.96
CA ASN A 124 -21.68 -9.09 1.14
C ASN A 124 -20.79 -8.53 0.03
N ILE A 125 -19.85 -7.65 0.37
CA ILE A 125 -18.94 -6.99 -0.57
C ILE A 125 -17.55 -7.65 -0.69
N LYS A 126 -17.44 -8.96 -0.46
CA LYS A 126 -16.15 -9.67 -0.43
C LYS A 126 -15.35 -9.45 -1.72
N THR A 127 -15.98 -9.67 -2.87
CA THR A 127 -15.32 -9.54 -4.18
C THR A 127 -14.82 -8.12 -4.41
N THR A 128 -15.60 -7.11 -4.03
CA THR A 128 -15.21 -5.70 -4.17
C THR A 128 -14.00 -5.37 -3.30
N VAL A 129 -14.00 -5.79 -2.03
CA VAL A 129 -12.85 -5.59 -1.12
C VAL A 129 -11.61 -6.30 -1.66
N MET A 130 -11.77 -7.52 -2.17
CA MET A 130 -10.67 -8.29 -2.77
C MET A 130 -10.08 -7.58 -3.99
N MET A 131 -10.92 -7.16 -4.95
CA MET A 131 -10.46 -6.46 -6.15
C MET A 131 -9.78 -5.14 -5.82
N LEU A 132 -10.36 -4.36 -4.91
CA LEU A 132 -9.77 -3.11 -4.45
C LEU A 132 -8.41 -3.36 -3.78
N SER A 133 -8.27 -4.45 -3.01
CA SER A 133 -7.02 -4.82 -2.36
C SER A 133 -5.92 -5.19 -3.37
N VAL A 134 -6.25 -5.94 -4.42
CA VAL A 134 -5.32 -6.25 -5.51
C VAL A 134 -4.87 -4.97 -6.21
N PHE A 135 -5.79 -4.05 -6.44
CA PHE A 135 -5.49 -2.76 -7.05
C PHE A 135 -4.56 -1.90 -6.17
N THR A 136 -4.83 -1.85 -4.85
CA THR A 136 -3.97 -1.20 -3.86
C THR A 136 -2.56 -1.79 -3.85
N ILE A 137 -2.40 -3.11 -4.01
CA ILE A 137 -1.08 -3.74 -4.10
C ILE A 137 -0.32 -3.23 -5.34
N GLY A 138 -1.00 -3.10 -6.48
CA GLY A 138 -0.42 -2.50 -7.68
C GLY A 138 0.09 -1.09 -7.44
N PHE A 139 -0.71 -0.23 -6.81
CA PHE A 139 -0.34 1.14 -6.51
C PHE A 139 0.78 1.28 -5.48
N THR A 140 0.77 0.46 -4.43
CA THR A 140 1.83 0.46 -3.41
C THR A 140 3.16 -0.07 -3.94
N THR A 141 3.15 -0.85 -5.03
CA THR A 141 4.38 -1.39 -5.65
C THR A 141 5.21 -0.29 -6.31
N VAL A 142 4.57 0.62 -7.04
CA VAL A 142 5.26 1.62 -7.87
C VAL A 142 6.23 2.49 -7.06
N PRO A 143 5.84 3.11 -5.92
CA PRO A 143 6.71 4.03 -5.18
C PRO A 143 8.01 3.42 -4.65
N TRP A 144 7.98 2.22 -4.09
CA TRP A 144 9.22 1.60 -3.60
C TRP A 144 10.02 0.95 -4.73
N ALA A 145 9.36 0.47 -5.80
CA ALA A 145 10.03 -0.09 -6.96
C ALA A 145 10.82 0.99 -7.73
N THR A 146 10.29 2.21 -7.89
CA THR A 146 10.99 3.33 -8.52
C THR A 146 12.23 3.74 -7.72
N VAL A 147 12.13 3.86 -6.39
CA VAL A 147 13.27 4.12 -5.51
C VAL A 147 14.33 3.02 -5.63
N THR A 148 13.89 1.76 -5.68
CA THR A 148 14.80 0.61 -5.86
C THR A 148 15.51 0.67 -7.21
N ALA A 149 14.82 1.07 -8.28
CA ALA A 149 15.45 1.26 -9.58
C ALA A 149 16.54 2.33 -9.54
N PHE A 150 16.28 3.49 -8.91
CA PHE A 150 17.29 4.53 -8.73
C PHE A 150 18.50 4.08 -7.90
N TYR A 151 18.29 3.16 -6.95
CA TYR A 151 19.37 2.62 -6.14
C TYR A 151 20.35 1.73 -6.93
N TYR A 152 19.85 0.94 -7.88
CA TYR A 152 20.67 -0.03 -8.63
C TYR A 152 21.10 0.44 -10.01
N THR A 153 20.41 1.41 -10.60
CA THR A 153 20.68 1.84 -11.98
C THR A 153 20.94 3.34 -12.06
N PRO A 154 22.04 3.77 -12.70
CA PRO A 154 22.27 5.18 -12.98
C PRO A 154 21.34 5.64 -14.12
N PHE A 155 20.78 6.83 -13.98
CA PHE A 155 19.94 7.45 -15.00
C PHE A 155 20.60 8.73 -15.51
N CYS A 156 20.56 8.97 -16.82
CA CYS A 156 21.19 10.14 -17.44
C CYS A 156 22.68 10.33 -17.08
N GLY A 157 23.42 9.24 -16.84
CA GLY A 157 24.83 9.29 -16.43
C GLY A 157 25.06 9.84 -15.02
N GLN A 158 24.00 10.03 -14.23
CA GLN A 158 24.04 10.54 -12.87
C GLN A 158 24.03 9.38 -11.86
N GLU A 159 24.98 9.37 -10.92
CA GLU A 159 25.11 8.32 -9.90
C GLU A 159 24.63 8.73 -8.50
N PHE A 160 24.07 9.93 -8.34
CA PHE A 160 23.80 10.48 -7.00
C PHE A 160 22.71 9.77 -6.20
N LEU A 161 21.81 9.02 -6.86
CA LEU A 161 20.79 8.18 -6.19
C LEU A 161 21.22 6.72 -6.05
N THR A 162 22.37 6.34 -6.62
CA THR A 162 22.79 4.94 -6.65
C THR A 162 23.33 4.50 -5.30
N ASN A 163 23.48 3.19 -5.14
CA ASN A 163 24.05 2.54 -3.96
C ASN A 163 25.49 2.98 -3.62
N LYS A 164 26.20 3.60 -4.56
CA LYS A 164 27.54 4.16 -4.35
C LYS A 164 27.51 5.35 -3.39
N GLN A 165 26.46 6.18 -3.49
CA GLN A 165 26.35 7.45 -2.74
C GLN A 165 25.24 7.40 -1.69
N THR A 166 24.28 6.49 -1.82
CA THR A 166 23.11 6.44 -0.95
C THR A 166 22.91 5.09 -0.27
N ARG A 167 22.09 5.09 0.77
CA ARG A 167 21.55 3.94 1.48
C ARG A 167 20.04 4.09 1.60
N PHE A 168 19.32 2.98 1.75
CA PHE A 168 17.89 3.03 2.01
C PHE A 168 17.60 3.73 3.34
N GLY A 169 16.61 4.62 3.30
CA GLY A 169 16.10 5.33 4.46
C GLY A 169 14.89 4.65 5.08
N ALA A 170 14.41 5.22 6.19
CA ALA A 170 13.24 4.71 6.90
C ALA A 170 11.95 4.81 6.07
N GLY A 171 11.81 5.83 5.21
CA GLY A 171 10.64 5.98 4.33
C GLY A 171 10.50 4.79 3.38
N TYR A 172 11.62 4.34 2.81
CA TYR A 172 11.65 3.16 1.94
C TYR A 172 11.22 1.90 2.68
N ALA A 173 11.79 1.65 3.87
CA ALA A 173 11.45 0.48 4.68
C ALA A 173 9.95 0.46 5.04
N LEU A 174 9.38 1.62 5.37
CA LEU A 174 7.94 1.74 5.68
C LEU A 174 7.06 1.46 4.45
N LEU A 175 7.43 1.92 3.25
CA LEU A 175 6.67 1.61 2.03
C LEU A 175 6.72 0.13 1.67
N VAL A 176 7.89 -0.50 1.78
CA VAL A 176 8.02 -1.96 1.55
C VAL A 176 7.25 -2.74 2.61
N ALA A 177 7.31 -2.32 3.87
CA ALA A 177 6.52 -2.92 4.94
C ALA A 177 5.02 -2.77 4.71
N SER A 178 4.55 -1.60 4.27
CA SER A 178 3.15 -1.35 3.91
C SER A 178 2.68 -2.34 2.84
N PHE A 179 3.45 -2.49 1.75
CA PHE A 179 3.20 -3.44 0.69
C PHE A 179 3.14 -4.90 1.20
N ALA A 180 4.13 -5.32 2.01
CA ALA A 180 4.19 -6.67 2.55
C ALA A 180 3.02 -6.99 3.49
N VAL A 181 2.67 -6.06 4.39
CA VAL A 181 1.52 -6.19 5.29
C VAL A 181 0.23 -6.30 4.49
N GLN A 182 0.08 -5.54 3.40
CA GLN A 182 -1.11 -5.61 2.54
C GLN A 182 -1.25 -6.97 1.84
N ILE A 183 -0.15 -7.56 1.36
CA ILE A 183 -0.14 -8.90 0.76
C ILE A 183 -0.56 -9.95 1.79
N VAL A 184 0.06 -9.92 2.97
CA VAL A 184 -0.27 -10.86 4.05
C VAL A 184 -1.74 -10.72 4.46
N GLY A 185 -2.23 -9.48 4.61
CA GLY A 185 -3.63 -9.18 4.88
C GLY A 185 -4.57 -9.78 3.84
N LEU A 186 -4.26 -9.61 2.55
CA LEU A 186 -5.07 -10.16 1.46
C LEU A 186 -5.08 -11.69 1.46
N ILE A 187 -3.94 -12.35 1.68
CA ILE A 187 -3.86 -13.81 1.76
C ILE A 187 -4.73 -14.31 2.91
N LEU A 188 -4.62 -13.71 4.09
CA LEU A 188 -5.44 -14.05 5.25
C LEU A 188 -6.93 -13.80 4.98
N PHE A 189 -7.28 -12.69 4.34
CA PHE A 189 -8.66 -12.38 3.94
C PHE A 189 -9.25 -13.45 3.02
N VAL A 190 -8.49 -13.90 2.02
CA VAL A 190 -8.96 -14.91 1.06
C VAL A 190 -9.16 -16.26 1.72
N ILE A 191 -8.26 -16.66 2.62
CA ILE A 191 -8.29 -17.96 3.31
C ILE A 191 -9.41 -18.01 4.36
N PHE A 192 -9.49 -17.01 5.22
CA PHE A 192 -10.36 -17.04 6.39
C PHE A 192 -11.78 -16.51 6.13
N GLU A 193 -11.99 -15.72 5.07
CA GLU A 193 -13.34 -15.28 4.70
C GLU A 193 -13.98 -16.29 3.73
N PRO A 194 -15.15 -16.87 4.00
CA PRO A 194 -15.80 -17.78 3.06
C PRO A 194 -16.28 -17.05 1.78
N ASN A 195 -16.11 -17.68 0.62
CA ASN A 195 -16.62 -17.16 -0.66
C ASN A 195 -18.14 -17.33 -0.75
N THR A 196 -18.90 -16.26 -0.53
CA THR A 196 -20.36 -16.24 -0.72
C THR A 196 -20.78 -16.56 -2.16
N LEU A 197 -19.98 -16.18 -3.15
CA LEU A 197 -20.27 -16.45 -4.56
C LEU A 197 -20.16 -17.93 -4.91
N LYS A 198 -19.20 -18.64 -4.31
CA LYS A 198 -19.08 -20.11 -4.43
C LYS A 198 -20.26 -20.81 -3.73
N MET A 199 -20.71 -20.29 -2.59
CA MET A 199 -21.92 -20.82 -1.93
C MET A 199 -23.19 -20.57 -2.75
N ARG A 200 -23.33 -19.42 -3.41
CA ARG A 200 -24.49 -19.15 -4.27
C ARG A 200 -24.55 -20.12 -5.45
N LEU A 201 -23.44 -20.31 -6.18
CA LEU A 201 -23.40 -21.25 -7.31
C LEU A 201 -23.70 -22.69 -6.87
N VAL A 202 -23.16 -23.13 -5.73
CA VAL A 202 -23.43 -24.47 -5.19
C VAL A 202 -24.89 -24.61 -4.75
N ASN A 203 -25.52 -23.57 -4.22
CA ASN A 203 -26.94 -23.60 -3.86
C ASN A 203 -27.83 -23.62 -5.11
N ASP A 204 -27.56 -22.77 -6.09
CA ASP A 204 -28.30 -22.75 -7.37
C ASP A 204 -28.21 -24.12 -8.08
N GLU A 205 -27.05 -24.78 -8.05
CA GLU A 205 -26.87 -26.14 -8.59
C GLU A 205 -27.68 -27.18 -7.81
N LYS A 206 -27.71 -27.09 -6.47
CA LYS A 206 -28.52 -28.00 -5.63
C LYS A 206 -30.01 -27.80 -5.84
N ASP A 207 -30.46 -26.56 -5.98
CA ASP A 207 -31.87 -26.23 -6.20
C ASP A 207 -32.32 -26.75 -7.58
N ALA A 208 -31.49 -26.59 -8.61
CA ALA A 208 -31.75 -27.14 -9.94
C ALA A 208 -31.85 -28.68 -9.94
N VAL A 209 -30.96 -29.37 -9.21
CA VAL A 209 -31.01 -30.84 -9.06
C VAL A 209 -32.24 -31.28 -8.26
N GLY A 210 -32.64 -30.50 -7.25
CA GLY A 210 -33.83 -30.77 -6.43
C GLY A 210 -35.14 -30.70 -7.22
N GLU A 211 -35.27 -29.71 -8.11
CA GLU A 211 -36.43 -29.55 -8.99
C GLU A 211 -36.56 -30.72 -9.98
N ASP A 212 -35.46 -31.16 -10.61
CA ASP A 212 -35.46 -32.27 -11.56
C ASP A 212 -35.91 -33.60 -10.92
N TRP A 213 -35.42 -33.90 -9.72
CA TRP A 213 -35.85 -35.07 -8.93
C TRP A 213 -37.34 -35.03 -8.53
N SER A 214 -37.91 -33.84 -8.36
CA SER A 214 -39.33 -33.67 -8.03
C SER A 214 -40.22 -33.87 -9.26
N ALA A 215 -39.80 -33.37 -10.43
CA ALA A 215 -40.48 -33.55 -11.71
C ALA A 215 -40.50 -35.02 -12.12
N HIS A 216 -39.35 -35.72 -11.99
CA HIS A 216 -39.25 -37.11 -12.38
C HIS A 216 -40.13 -38.05 -11.52
N ARG A 217 -40.30 -37.73 -10.23
CA ARG A 217 -41.15 -38.50 -9.30
C ARG A 217 -42.64 -38.30 -9.57
N SER A 218 -43.01 -37.15 -10.13
CA SER A 218 -44.39 -36.80 -10.48
C SER A 218 -44.86 -37.51 -11.76
N ALA A 219 -43.95 -37.81 -12.68
CA ALA A 219 -44.25 -38.51 -13.93
C ALA A 219 -44.40 -40.05 -13.78
N LEU A 220 -43.99 -40.61 -12.64
CA LEU A 220 -44.05 -42.05 -12.33
C LEU A 220 -45.30 -42.45 -11.53
N ARG A 221 -46.18 -41.51 -11.20
CA ARG A 221 -47.41 -41.71 -10.42
C ARG A 221 -48.62 -41.42 -11.28
#